data_AF-W4V0W3-F1
#
_entry.id   AF-W4V0W3-F1
#
_cell.length_a   1.000
_cell.length_b   1.000
_cell.length_c   1.000
_cell.angle_alpha   90.00
_cell.angle_beta   90.00
_cell.angle_gamma   90.00
#
_symmetry.space_group_name_H-M   'P 1'
#
loop_
_entity.id
_entity.type
_entity.pdbx_description
1 polymer ?
#
loop_
_entity_poly.entity_id
_entity_poly.type
_entity_poly.pdbx_seq_one_letter_code
_entity_poly.pdbx_strand_id
1 'polypeptide(L)'
;MLPLSGQSQPEATVTPETELDTKKENIFAPASVPEHPRQIAPEELDDVFGAVPEGETNEPLDINYPLQVKPFPEEEAEETEDEDESEDLPIKGKPVAQGVSFEQMGEAYRHVVHNPTITEEQQEETGRVLLNLKGTDMFEAIVSGQPGRGDKVDILINTYLTAFQKKVAERSAESLTPQSEVPAGFNIRMYESNEF
;
A
#
# COMPACT_ATOMS: atom_id res chain seq x y z
N MET A 1 8.68 38.84 -12.46
CA MET A 1 9.93 38.19 -12.90
C MET A 1 9.75 36.69 -12.73
N LEU A 2 9.87 35.92 -13.82
CA LEU A 2 9.79 34.44 -13.83
C LEU A 2 11.22 33.86 -13.87
N PRO A 3 11.53 32.74 -13.19
CA PRO A 3 12.81 32.07 -13.39
C PRO A 3 12.79 31.21 -14.67
N LEU A 4 13.95 31.20 -15.34
CA LEU A 4 14.22 30.59 -16.63
C LEU A 4 14.41 29.06 -16.50
N SER A 5 13.84 28.33 -17.45
CA SER A 5 13.90 26.88 -17.62
C SER A 5 15.34 26.34 -17.59
N GLY A 6 15.62 25.37 -16.71
CA GLY A 6 16.89 24.66 -16.64
C GLY A 6 16.92 23.50 -17.64
N GLN A 7 17.62 23.66 -18.76
CA GLN A 7 18.01 22.54 -19.62
C GLN A 7 19.29 21.93 -19.04
N SER A 8 19.21 20.70 -18.53
CA SER A 8 20.39 19.93 -18.13
C SER A 8 20.93 19.23 -19.38
N GLN A 9 22.10 19.66 -19.83
CA GLN A 9 22.83 19.04 -20.94
C GLN A 9 23.79 18.00 -20.32
N PRO A 10 23.84 16.75 -20.80
CA PRO A 10 24.75 15.75 -20.24
C PRO A 10 26.20 16.15 -20.54
N GLU A 11 27.06 16.09 -19.52
CA GLU A 11 28.51 16.23 -19.70
C GLU A 11 29.03 15.08 -20.57
N ALA A 12 29.81 15.42 -21.58
CA ALA A 12 30.57 14.46 -22.36
C ALA A 12 31.65 13.81 -21.48
N THR A 13 31.77 12.49 -21.56
CA THR A 13 32.82 11.70 -20.91
C THR A 13 34.19 12.25 -21.31
N VAL A 14 34.92 12.78 -20.32
CA VAL A 14 36.34 13.12 -20.45
C VAL A 14 37.11 11.82 -20.72
N THR A 15 37.77 11.77 -21.87
CA THR A 15 38.77 10.74 -22.17
C THR A 15 39.92 10.88 -21.17
N PRO A 16 40.24 9.87 -20.34
CA PRO A 16 41.47 9.92 -19.56
C PRO A 16 42.66 9.87 -20.52
N GLU A 17 43.57 10.82 -20.34
CA GLU A 17 44.80 10.89 -21.11
C GLU A 17 45.62 9.61 -20.95
N THR A 18 46.28 9.25 -22.05
CA THR A 18 47.15 8.09 -22.24
C THR A 18 48.24 8.01 -21.19
N GLU A 19 48.07 7.13 -20.20
CA GLU A 19 49.17 6.60 -19.40
C GLU A 19 49.64 5.28 -20.01
N LEU A 20 50.96 5.09 -20.01
CA LEU A 20 51.71 4.19 -20.87
C LEU A 20 51.30 2.72 -20.78
N ASP A 21 51.02 2.20 -21.95
CA ASP A 21 50.75 0.81 -22.33
C ASP A 21 51.92 -0.10 -21.92
N THR A 22 51.76 -0.83 -20.82
CA THR A 22 52.58 -2.01 -20.54
C THR A 22 51.71 -3.21 -20.13
N LYS A 23 51.43 -4.04 -21.14
CA LYS A 23 51.30 -5.51 -21.01
C LYS A 23 50.10 -6.02 -20.21
N LYS A 24 48.88 -5.70 -20.65
CA LYS A 24 47.73 -6.57 -20.41
C LYS A 24 47.17 -7.02 -21.75
N GLU A 25 47.14 -8.33 -21.98
CA GLU A 25 46.53 -8.88 -23.19
C GLU A 25 45.05 -8.51 -23.21
N ASN A 26 44.56 -8.07 -24.37
CA ASN A 26 43.16 -7.69 -24.55
C ASN A 26 42.29 -8.94 -24.44
N ILE A 27 41.66 -9.14 -23.28
CA ILE A 27 40.74 -10.23 -22.97
C ILE A 27 39.30 -9.95 -23.43
N PHE A 28 39.02 -8.80 -24.04
CA PHE A 28 37.68 -8.52 -24.57
C PHE A 28 37.46 -9.30 -25.87
N ALA A 29 36.25 -9.84 -26.02
CA ALA A 29 35.84 -10.46 -27.27
C ALA A 29 36.02 -9.45 -28.43
N PRO A 30 36.58 -9.86 -29.58
CA PRO A 30 36.65 -8.98 -30.73
C PRO A 30 35.24 -8.54 -31.10
N ALA A 31 35.08 -7.28 -31.54
CA ALA A 31 33.79 -6.65 -31.85
C ALA A 31 32.98 -7.34 -32.96
N SER A 32 33.46 -8.46 -33.49
CA SER A 32 32.73 -9.35 -34.40
C SER A 32 31.79 -10.28 -33.62
N VAL A 33 30.90 -9.72 -32.81
CA VAL A 33 29.69 -10.42 -32.37
C VAL A 33 28.65 -10.17 -33.45
N PRO A 34 27.97 -11.20 -33.99
CA PRO A 34 26.87 -10.99 -34.91
C PRO A 34 25.86 -10.00 -34.29
N GLU A 35 25.60 -8.87 -34.96
CA GLU A 35 24.56 -7.95 -34.53
C GLU A 35 23.21 -8.61 -34.79
N HIS A 36 22.65 -9.21 -33.75
CA HIS A 36 21.25 -9.60 -33.77
C HIS A 36 20.40 -8.33 -33.62
N PRO A 37 19.33 -8.15 -34.41
CA PRO A 37 18.42 -7.05 -34.22
C PRO A 37 17.90 -7.06 -32.78
N ARG A 38 17.97 -5.92 -32.08
CA ARG A 38 17.55 -5.80 -30.67
C ARG A 38 16.05 -6.06 -30.47
N GLN A 39 15.29 -6.12 -31.56
CA GLN A 39 13.86 -6.38 -31.59
C GLN A 39 13.57 -7.36 -32.72
N ILE A 40 13.01 -8.52 -32.37
CA ILE A 40 12.54 -9.53 -33.31
C ILE A 40 11.15 -9.12 -33.79
N ALA A 41 10.87 -9.22 -35.10
CA ALA A 41 9.55 -8.92 -35.62
C ALA A 41 8.51 -9.92 -35.05
N PRO A 42 7.25 -9.52 -34.80
CA PRO A 42 6.24 -10.43 -34.25
C PRO A 42 6.05 -11.71 -35.08
N GLU A 43 6.26 -11.61 -36.40
CA GLU A 43 6.18 -12.70 -37.36
C GLU A 43 7.35 -13.70 -37.23
N GLU A 44 8.47 -13.29 -36.64
CA GLU A 44 9.70 -14.09 -36.49
C GLU A 44 9.87 -14.67 -35.07
N LEU A 45 8.95 -14.36 -34.15
CA LEU A 45 9.03 -14.85 -32.77
C LEU A 45 8.88 -16.37 -32.68
N ASP A 46 8.03 -16.96 -33.52
CA ASP A 46 7.79 -18.40 -33.50
C ASP A 46 9.01 -19.19 -34.02
N ASP A 47 9.73 -18.65 -35.01
CA ASP A 47 10.95 -19.27 -35.51
C ASP A 47 12.11 -19.21 -34.48
N VAL A 48 12.18 -18.12 -33.71
CA VAL A 48 13.25 -17.93 -32.70
C VAL A 48 12.96 -18.69 -31.39
N PHE A 49 11.69 -18.76 -30.97
CA PHE A 49 11.31 -19.30 -29.66
C PHE A 49 10.46 -20.59 -29.71
N GLY A 50 9.89 -20.92 -30.87
CA GLY A 50 9.04 -22.11 -31.04
C GLY A 50 9.83 -23.40 -31.30
N ALA A 51 11.08 -23.29 -31.75
CA ALA A 51 11.96 -24.44 -31.91
C ALA A 51 12.38 -24.99 -30.54
N VAL A 52 12.01 -26.24 -30.25
CA VAL A 52 12.50 -26.95 -29.06
C VAL A 52 13.98 -27.29 -29.28
N PRO A 53 14.90 -26.87 -28.40
CA PRO A 53 16.32 -27.13 -28.57
C PRO A 53 16.63 -28.63 -28.56
N GLU A 54 17.68 -29.03 -29.27
CA GLU A 54 18.07 -30.43 -29.40
C GLU A 54 18.34 -31.05 -28.02
N GLY A 55 17.59 -32.10 -27.67
CA GLY A 55 17.71 -32.82 -26.41
C GLY A 55 16.71 -32.41 -25.32
N GLU A 56 15.87 -31.41 -25.56
CA GLU A 56 14.74 -31.04 -24.70
C GLU A 56 13.42 -31.54 -25.29
N THR A 57 12.48 -31.94 -24.43
CA THR A 57 11.11 -32.31 -24.81
C THR A 57 10.16 -31.33 -24.15
N ASN A 58 9.47 -30.50 -24.94
CA ASN A 58 8.42 -29.60 -24.45
C ASN A 58 7.06 -30.32 -24.41
N GLU A 59 7.05 -31.55 -23.89
CA GLU A 59 5.81 -32.27 -23.65
C GLU A 59 5.15 -31.73 -22.39
N PRO A 60 3.82 -31.52 -22.37
CA PRO A 60 3.14 -31.07 -21.18
C PRO A 60 3.39 -32.07 -20.04
N LEU A 61 3.89 -31.57 -18.92
CA LEU A 61 4.13 -32.39 -17.74
C LEU A 61 2.80 -33.01 -17.29
N ASP A 62 2.77 -34.34 -17.14
CA ASP A 62 1.62 -35.07 -16.61
C ASP A 62 1.51 -34.88 -15.09
N ILE A 63 1.13 -33.67 -14.68
CA ILE A 63 0.96 -33.30 -13.27
C ILE A 63 -0.51 -33.48 -12.89
N ASN A 64 -0.85 -34.66 -12.37
CA ASN A 64 -2.12 -34.87 -11.69
C ASN A 64 -1.99 -34.49 -10.21
N TYR A 65 -2.20 -33.21 -9.88
CA TYR A 65 -2.22 -32.71 -8.50
C TYR A 65 -3.67 -32.37 -8.08
N PRO A 66 -4.45 -33.35 -7.57
CA PRO A 66 -5.81 -33.10 -7.15
C PRO A 66 -5.82 -32.08 -6.00
N LEU A 67 -6.66 -31.06 -6.13
CA LEU A 67 -6.82 -30.03 -5.10
C LEU A 67 -7.39 -30.67 -3.83
N GLN A 68 -6.60 -30.74 -2.76
CA GLN A 68 -7.10 -31.16 -1.46
C GLN A 68 -7.93 -30.02 -0.87
N VAL A 69 -9.24 -30.02 -1.16
CA VAL A 69 -10.20 -29.12 -0.51
C VAL A 69 -10.39 -29.63 0.92
N LYS A 70 -9.73 -28.97 1.88
CA LYS A 70 -10.00 -29.21 3.30
C LYS A 70 -11.38 -28.60 3.60
N PRO A 71 -12.37 -29.38 4.05
CA PRO A 71 -13.65 -28.81 4.44
C PRO A 71 -13.41 -27.79 5.54
N PHE A 72 -14.08 -26.64 5.42
CA PHE A 72 -14.10 -25.66 6.49
C PHE A 72 -14.79 -26.30 7.73
N PRO A 73 -14.32 -26.03 8.96
CA PRO A 73 -14.99 -26.53 10.14
C PRO A 73 -16.43 -26.02 10.15
N GLU A 74 -17.38 -26.96 10.11
CA GLU A 74 -18.81 -26.72 10.34
C GLU A 74 -19.04 -26.50 11.85
N GLU A 75 -18.41 -25.48 12.42
CA GLU A 75 -18.81 -25.00 13.75
C GLU A 75 -19.84 -23.89 13.55
N GLU A 76 -21.10 -24.34 13.55
CA GLU A 76 -22.26 -23.60 14.10
C GLU A 76 -22.53 -22.22 13.48
N ALA A 77 -22.62 -22.14 12.15
CA ALA A 77 -23.48 -21.13 11.55
C ALA A 77 -24.91 -21.66 11.66
N GLU A 78 -25.71 -21.11 12.58
CA GLU A 78 -27.15 -21.37 12.58
C GLU A 78 -27.70 -21.04 11.18
N GLU A 79 -28.19 -22.10 10.52
CA GLU A 79 -28.86 -22.05 9.23
C GLU A 79 -30.20 -21.32 9.44
N THR A 80 -30.20 -20.01 9.23
CA THR A 80 -31.47 -19.28 9.06
C THR A 80 -32.05 -19.73 7.73
N GLU A 81 -33.08 -20.58 7.79
CA GLU A 81 -33.95 -20.97 6.67
C GLU A 81 -34.65 -19.74 6.07
N ASP A 82 -33.91 -18.94 5.31
CA ASP A 82 -34.47 -17.94 4.40
C ASP A 82 -34.05 -18.32 2.97
N GLU A 83 -34.79 -19.27 2.38
CA GLU A 83 -34.79 -19.55 0.95
C GLU A 83 -35.36 -18.33 0.20
N ASP A 84 -34.52 -17.35 -0.07
CA ASP A 84 -34.76 -16.37 -1.12
C ASP A 84 -33.45 -16.13 -1.90
N GLU A 85 -33.31 -16.84 -3.02
CA GLU A 85 -32.36 -16.58 -4.08
C GLU A 85 -32.50 -15.13 -4.57
N SER A 86 -31.75 -14.22 -3.97
CA SER A 86 -31.44 -12.92 -4.57
C SER A 86 -29.95 -12.89 -4.92
N GLU A 87 -29.64 -13.23 -6.17
CA GLU A 87 -28.35 -12.95 -6.79
C GLU A 87 -28.17 -11.44 -7.01
N ASP A 88 -28.10 -10.66 -5.93
CA ASP A 88 -27.48 -9.32 -5.94
C ASP A 88 -27.24 -8.74 -4.53
N LEU A 89 -26.95 -9.58 -3.54
CA LEU A 89 -26.43 -9.07 -2.27
C LEU A 89 -24.91 -8.90 -2.40
N PRO A 90 -24.37 -7.65 -2.39
CA PRO A 90 -22.94 -7.47 -2.33
C PRO A 90 -22.46 -8.17 -1.07
N ILE A 91 -21.50 -9.09 -1.21
CA ILE A 91 -20.89 -9.86 -0.13
C ILE A 91 -20.69 -8.93 1.07
N LYS A 92 -21.60 -9.03 2.04
CA LYS A 92 -21.71 -8.10 3.15
C LYS A 92 -20.51 -8.36 4.05
N GLY A 93 -19.49 -7.53 3.91
CA GLY A 93 -18.32 -7.55 4.78
C GLY A 93 -17.09 -8.27 4.24
N LYS A 94 -16.76 -8.16 2.95
CA LYS A 94 -15.34 -8.31 2.58
C LYS A 94 -14.56 -7.23 3.35
N PRO A 95 -13.57 -7.58 4.21
CA PRO A 95 -12.71 -6.58 4.79
C PRO A 95 -12.00 -5.86 3.65
N VAL A 96 -12.41 -4.62 3.36
CA VAL A 96 -11.68 -3.77 2.43
C VAL A 96 -10.34 -3.54 3.10
N ALA A 97 -9.26 -3.93 2.43
CA ALA A 97 -7.91 -3.71 2.94
C ALA A 97 -7.73 -2.20 3.19
N GLN A 98 -7.73 -1.82 4.46
CA GLN A 98 -7.52 -0.44 4.88
C GLN A 98 -6.01 -0.22 4.97
N GLY A 99 -5.45 0.49 4.00
CA GLY A 99 -4.02 0.78 3.91
C GLY A 99 -3.74 2.21 3.46
N VAL A 100 -2.47 2.51 3.23
CA VAL A 100 -2.00 3.79 2.66
C VAL A 100 -1.68 3.60 1.18
N SER A 101 -2.16 4.49 0.31
CA SER A 101 -1.84 4.46 -1.12
C SER A 101 -0.43 5.00 -1.40
N PHE A 102 0.11 4.70 -2.59
CA PHE A 102 1.40 5.24 -3.03
C PHE A 102 1.41 6.77 -3.07
N GLU A 103 0.32 7.38 -3.54
CA GLU A 103 0.15 8.82 -3.60
C GLU A 103 0.13 9.44 -2.21
N GLN A 104 -0.59 8.81 -1.26
CA GLN A 104 -0.65 9.26 0.13
C GLN A 104 0.74 9.20 0.79
N MET A 105 1.49 8.12 0.57
CA MET A 105 2.87 8.01 1.05
C MET A 105 3.78 9.08 0.44
N GLY A 106 3.67 9.31 -0.87
CA GLY A 106 4.44 10.32 -1.58
C GLY A 106 4.11 11.74 -1.12
N GLU A 107 2.84 12.05 -0.87
CA GLU A 107 2.44 13.34 -0.30
C GLU A 107 2.95 13.52 1.13
N ALA A 108 2.83 12.51 1.98
CA ALA A 108 3.37 12.57 3.34
C ALA A 108 4.89 12.84 3.33
N TYR A 109 5.63 12.18 2.42
CA TYR A 109 7.03 12.46 2.20
C TYR A 109 7.26 13.92 1.77
N ARG A 110 6.53 14.42 0.76
CA ARG A 110 6.67 15.81 0.29
C ARG A 110 6.37 16.81 1.41
N HIS A 111 5.33 16.57 2.19
CA HIS A 111 4.94 17.43 3.30
C HIS A 111 6.03 17.52 4.35
N VAL A 112 6.63 16.39 4.75
CA VAL A 112 7.71 16.37 5.73
C VAL A 112 8.98 17.00 5.17
N VAL A 113 9.41 16.59 3.98
CA VAL A 113 10.72 16.93 3.40
C VAL A 113 10.75 18.32 2.75
N HIS A 114 9.76 18.66 1.94
CA HIS A 114 9.75 19.92 1.19
C HIS A 114 9.07 21.08 1.91
N ASN A 115 8.49 20.83 3.10
CA ASN A 115 7.85 21.86 3.91
C ASN A 115 6.88 22.79 3.15
N PRO A 116 5.98 22.28 2.29
CA PRO A 116 4.96 23.12 1.68
C PRO A 116 4.03 23.70 2.74
N THR A 117 3.39 24.83 2.43
CA THR A 117 2.28 25.35 3.22
C THR A 117 1.07 24.43 3.05
N ILE A 118 0.70 23.72 4.10
CA ILE A 118 -0.40 22.74 4.09
C ILE A 118 -1.55 23.17 4.99
N THR A 119 -2.77 22.82 4.60
CA THR A 119 -3.99 23.09 5.38
C THR A 119 -4.06 22.20 6.62
N GLU A 120 -4.94 22.55 7.57
CA GLU A 120 -5.17 21.73 8.78
C GLU A 120 -5.64 20.31 8.44
N GLU A 121 -6.54 20.18 7.45
CA GLU A 121 -7.00 18.88 6.94
C GLU A 121 -5.83 18.05 6.36
N GLN A 122 -4.93 18.68 5.62
CA GLN A 122 -3.75 18.01 5.08
C GLN A 122 -2.77 17.62 6.19
N GLN A 123 -2.65 18.41 7.27
CA GLN A 123 -1.85 18.03 8.44
C GLN A 123 -2.43 16.80 9.13
N GLU A 124 -3.75 16.77 9.34
CA GLU A 124 -4.46 15.62 9.91
C GLU A 124 -4.26 14.37 9.03
N GLU A 125 -4.47 14.49 7.72
CA GLU A 125 -4.32 13.39 6.77
C GLU A 125 -2.89 12.86 6.73
N THR A 126 -1.91 13.78 6.72
CA THR A 126 -0.49 13.42 6.74
C THR A 126 -0.13 12.71 8.04
N GLY A 127 -0.63 13.20 9.18
CA GLY A 127 -0.46 12.55 10.48
C GLY A 127 -1.01 11.14 10.51
N ARG A 128 -2.20 10.92 9.92
CA ARG A 128 -2.82 9.59 9.77
C ARG A 128 -1.93 8.65 8.95
N VAL A 129 -1.44 9.11 7.80
CA VAL A 129 -0.59 8.32 6.91
C VAL A 129 0.74 7.97 7.59
N LEU A 130 1.38 8.94 8.26
CA LEU A 130 2.63 8.72 8.99
C LEU A 130 2.45 7.72 10.15
N LEU A 131 1.32 7.79 10.86
CA LEU A 131 0.99 6.82 11.90
C LEU A 131 0.83 5.40 11.33
N ASN A 132 0.14 5.26 10.19
CA ASN A 132 -0.03 3.97 9.51
C ASN A 132 1.29 3.40 8.95
N LEU A 133 2.25 4.27 8.62
CA LEU A 133 3.59 3.86 8.17
C LEU A 133 4.53 3.47 9.31
N LYS A 134 4.17 3.73 10.57
CA LYS A 134 5.05 3.47 11.72
C LYS A 134 5.47 1.99 11.76
N GLY A 135 6.77 1.76 11.92
CA GLY A 135 7.36 0.41 11.93
C GLY A 135 7.69 -0.14 10.53
N THR A 136 7.60 0.68 9.49
CA THR A 136 8.11 0.36 8.14
C THR A 136 9.43 1.07 7.87
N ASP A 137 10.25 0.51 6.98
CA ASP A 137 11.52 1.15 6.55
C ASP A 137 11.30 2.53 5.93
N MET A 138 10.14 2.76 5.29
CA MET A 138 9.78 4.05 4.72
C MET A 138 9.60 5.12 5.81
N PHE A 139 8.98 4.77 6.94
CA PHE A 139 8.86 5.69 8.07
C PHE A 139 10.23 6.07 8.64
N GLU A 140 11.10 5.08 8.83
CA GLU A 140 12.46 5.31 9.30
C GLU A 140 13.26 6.18 8.33
N ALA A 141 13.12 5.98 7.02
CA ALA A 141 13.73 6.82 5.99
C ALA A 141 13.25 8.29 6.05
N ILE A 142 11.96 8.51 6.32
CA ILE A 142 11.40 9.86 6.48
C ILE A 142 11.98 10.55 7.72
N VAL A 143 12.01 9.87 8.87
CA VAL A 143 12.44 10.42 10.16
C VAL A 143 13.95 10.65 10.21
N SER A 144 14.76 9.72 9.68
CA SER A 144 16.23 9.76 9.76
C SER A 144 16.90 10.72 8.79
N GLY A 145 16.20 11.24 7.77
CA GLY A 145 16.87 11.91 6.66
C GLY A 145 17.57 13.23 7.01
N GLN A 146 17.03 14.04 7.93
CA GLN A 146 17.64 15.30 8.40
C GLN A 146 17.24 15.60 9.85
N PRO A 147 18.06 16.33 10.61
CA PRO A 147 17.69 16.78 11.96
C PRO A 147 16.42 17.62 11.92
N GLY A 148 15.53 17.41 12.90
CA GLY A 148 14.22 18.09 12.99
C GLY A 148 13.09 17.46 12.17
N ARG A 149 13.36 16.44 11.33
CA ARG A 149 12.29 15.70 10.65
C ARG A 149 11.46 14.88 11.64
N GLY A 150 12.10 14.26 12.63
CA GLY A 150 11.42 13.53 13.71
C GLY A 150 10.40 14.40 14.44
N ASP A 151 10.83 15.56 14.95
CA ASP A 151 9.95 16.50 15.66
C ASP A 151 8.74 16.90 14.81
N LYS A 152 8.94 17.10 13.51
CA LYS A 152 7.86 17.45 12.57
C LYS A 152 6.89 16.29 12.36
N VAL A 153 7.40 15.07 12.19
CA VAL A 153 6.58 13.85 12.10
C VAL A 153 5.76 13.69 13.38
N ASP A 154 6.37 13.90 14.54
CA ASP A 154 5.69 13.83 15.83
C ASP A 154 4.57 14.89 15.95
N ILE A 155 4.82 16.13 15.53
CA ILE A 155 3.79 17.18 15.48
C ILE A 155 2.62 16.75 14.59
N LEU A 156 2.87 16.26 13.38
CA LEU A 156 1.82 15.84 12.45
C LEU A 156 0.99 14.67 13.00
N ILE A 157 1.63 13.66 13.58
CA ILE A 157 0.95 12.53 14.21
C ILE A 157 0.09 13.01 15.40
N ASN A 158 0.63 13.90 16.23
CA ASN A 158 -0.11 14.46 17.37
C ASN A 158 -1.30 15.31 16.94
N THR A 159 -1.18 16.08 15.84
CA THR A 159 -2.31 16.80 15.24
C THR A 159 -3.43 15.84 14.86
N TYR A 160 -3.09 14.73 14.18
CA TYR A 160 -4.07 13.70 13.83
C TYR A 160 -4.73 13.07 15.06
N LEU A 161 -3.95 12.64 16.06
CA LEU A 161 -4.48 12.01 17.26
C LEU A 161 -5.40 12.95 18.06
N THR A 162 -5.07 14.24 18.10
CA THR A 162 -5.90 15.27 18.77
C THR A 162 -7.23 15.46 18.04
N ALA A 163 -7.20 15.58 16.71
CA ALA A 163 -8.41 15.69 15.89
C ALA A 163 -9.29 14.43 16.02
N PHE A 164 -8.68 13.25 16.02
CA PHE A 164 -9.38 11.98 16.21
C PHE A 164 -10.06 11.90 17.57
N GLN A 165 -9.35 12.22 18.66
CA GLN A 165 -9.92 12.20 20.02
C GLN A 165 -11.10 13.20 20.14
N LYS A 166 -10.98 14.38 19.55
CA LYS A 166 -12.06 15.37 19.51
C LYS A 166 -13.31 14.81 18.82
N LYS A 167 -13.15 14.21 17.64
CA LYS A 167 -14.26 13.57 16.89
C LYS A 167 -14.92 12.44 17.68
N VAL A 168 -14.13 11.63 18.41
CA VAL A 168 -14.64 10.56 19.28
C VAL A 168 -15.45 11.13 20.46
N ALA A 169 -14.97 12.20 21.07
CA ALA A 169 -15.66 12.87 22.17
C ALA A 169 -16.98 13.52 21.71
N GLU A 170 -16.99 14.18 20.55
CA GLU A 170 -18.19 14.77 19.93
C GLU A 170 -19.24 13.69 19.64
N ARG A 171 -18.85 12.58 19.00
CA ARG A 171 -19.77 11.45 18.76
C ARG A 171 -20.33 10.85 20.06
N SER A 172 -19.53 10.83 21.12
CA SER A 172 -19.97 10.34 22.44
C SER A 172 -20.94 11.32 23.11
N ALA A 173 -20.68 12.64 23.00
CA ALA A 173 -21.58 13.68 23.51
C ALA A 173 -22.90 13.74 22.74
N GLU A 174 -22.89 13.50 21.44
CA GLU A 174 -24.07 13.49 20.57
C GLU A 174 -24.92 12.21 20.72
N SER A 175 -24.33 11.16 21.32
CA SER A 175 -25.05 9.94 21.73
C SER A 175 -25.88 10.09 23.01
N LEU A 176 -25.73 11.20 23.74
CA LEU A 176 -26.65 11.60 24.80
C LEU A 176 -27.91 12.24 24.18
N THR A 177 -28.63 11.47 23.36
CA THR A 177 -30.07 11.74 23.25
C THR A 177 -30.67 11.54 24.64
N PRO A 178 -31.58 12.41 25.13
CA PRO A 178 -32.17 12.23 26.45
C PRO A 178 -32.83 10.86 26.45
N GLN A 179 -32.24 9.91 27.16
CA GLN A 179 -32.94 8.69 27.57
C GLN A 179 -34.23 9.19 28.19
N SER A 180 -35.36 8.82 27.55
CA SER A 180 -36.67 9.37 27.86
C SER A 180 -36.81 9.46 29.37
N GLU A 181 -37.12 10.65 29.87
CA GLU A 181 -37.22 10.93 31.30
C GLU A 181 -38.06 9.83 31.96
N VAL A 182 -37.40 9.01 32.79
CA VAL A 182 -38.07 7.93 33.50
C VAL A 182 -39.21 8.57 34.28
N PRO A 183 -40.48 8.17 34.05
CA PRO A 183 -41.60 8.82 34.69
C PRO A 183 -41.41 8.84 36.20
N ALA A 184 -41.63 10.01 36.81
CA ALA A 184 -41.54 10.16 38.26
C ALA A 184 -42.50 9.15 38.93
N GLY A 185 -41.95 8.09 39.51
CA GLY A 185 -42.70 6.98 40.10
C GLY A 185 -42.35 5.58 39.57
N PHE A 186 -41.49 5.44 38.57
CA PHE A 186 -40.99 4.12 38.14
C PHE A 186 -40.09 3.50 39.22
N ASN A 187 -40.55 2.41 39.83
CA ASN A 187 -39.77 1.64 40.79
C ASN A 187 -39.92 0.15 40.48
N ILE A 188 -38.83 -0.50 40.08
CA ILE A 188 -38.76 -1.93 39.74
C ILE A 188 -39.31 -2.83 40.86
N ARG A 189 -39.18 -2.39 42.12
CA ARG A 189 -39.65 -3.16 43.29
C ARG A 189 -41.17 -3.21 43.44
N MET A 190 -41.92 -2.38 42.72
CA MET A 190 -43.38 -2.44 42.72
C MET A 190 -43.93 -3.61 41.89
N TYR A 191 -43.09 -4.27 41.09
CA TYR A 191 -43.46 -5.39 40.24
C TYR A 191 -42.88 -6.75 40.70
N GLU A 192 -42.02 -6.77 41.72
CA GLU A 192 -41.45 -7.99 42.31
C GLU A 192 -42.38 -8.69 43.32
N SER A 193 -43.62 -8.22 43.51
CA SER A 193 -44.56 -8.79 44.50
C SER A 193 -45.75 -9.49 43.86
N ASN A 194 -45.53 -10.24 42.78
CA ASN A 194 -46.58 -11.11 42.26
C ASN A 194 -46.00 -12.44 41.73
N GLU A 195 -45.34 -13.18 42.61
CA GLU A 195 -45.33 -14.65 42.51
C GLU A 195 -46.08 -15.24 43.71
N PHE A 196 -46.96 -16.17 43.37
CA PHE A 196 -47.94 -16.87 44.19
C PHE A 196 -47.31 -17.86 45.17
#